data_AF-A0A9P6G4L8-F1
#
_entry.id   AF-A0A9P6G4L8-F1
#
_cell.length_a   1.000
_cell.length_b   1.000
_cell.length_c   1.000
_cell.angle_alpha   90.00
_cell.angle_beta   90.00
_cell.angle_gamma   90.00
#
_symmetry.space_group_name_H-M   'P 1'
#
loop_
_entity.id
_entity.type
_entity.pdbx_description
1 polymer ?
#
loop_
_entity_poly.entity_id
_entity_poly.type
_entity_poly.pdbx_seq_one_letter_code
_entity_poly.pdbx_strand_id
1 'polypeptide(L)'
;MRDKWGEALTTQEPIPPFVTPPWQQGPKTYIDKDDETARERHNRETATGHDLSIYTDGSGIEDRIGAAAVCPHTGDNQAAIWSVIKAEGRTGAYILEEIARQIQDLQDRGRPVRIRWVPAHEGIPGNEAADMAAKEATGWRENGRRAPTASEPPRLFTLRSTLKRRCKQQAEIAWNAKWRKETKGRATFRNTPSPTKRVLKIHKGLRKRDSALLVQLRTEKIGLKDFLFSRKVPDVASSRCDCGAIRQTVAHVLLHCRTHNDLRNRIFGDRPGRHNLRTILNKPQLATKAIEYMEQTQILGQFGIADA
;
A
#
# COMPACT_ATOMS: atom_id res chain seq x y z
N MET A 1 25.49 -22.20 24.67
CA MET A 1 25.36 -21.42 23.42
C MET A 1 24.33 -20.34 23.66
N ARG A 2 24.74 -19.06 23.71
CA ARG A 2 23.79 -17.94 23.81
C ARG A 2 23.15 -17.74 22.43
N ASP A 3 21.83 -17.73 22.39
CA ASP A 3 21.04 -17.53 21.18
C ASP A 3 21.46 -16.23 20.50
N LYS A 4 22.09 -16.35 19.32
CA LYS A 4 22.44 -15.20 18.47
C LYS A 4 21.23 -14.61 17.75
N TRP A 5 20.06 -15.22 17.92
CA TRP A 5 18.79 -14.77 17.40
C TRP A 5 17.91 -14.43 18.60
N GLY A 6 17.87 -13.14 18.95
CA GLY A 6 17.24 -12.67 20.19
C GLY A 6 15.81 -13.18 20.39
N GLU A 7 15.32 -13.05 21.62
CA GLU A 7 13.99 -13.40 22.17
C GLU A 7 12.76 -13.03 21.29
N ALA A 8 12.96 -12.35 20.17
CA ALA A 8 11.94 -11.89 19.22
C ALA A 8 11.42 -12.95 18.23
N LEU A 9 12.06 -14.12 18.07
CA LEU A 9 11.53 -15.17 17.17
C LEU A 9 10.48 -16.06 17.83
N THR A 10 10.60 -16.32 19.13
CA THR A 10 9.65 -17.13 19.91
C THR A 10 8.31 -16.43 20.14
N THR A 11 8.24 -15.12 19.91
CA THR A 11 7.03 -14.29 20.01
C THR A 11 6.34 -14.06 18.66
N GLN A 12 6.88 -14.60 17.55
CA GLN A 12 6.23 -14.54 16.24
C GLN A 12 5.19 -15.64 16.09
N GLU A 13 4.14 -15.36 15.31
CA GLU A 13 3.13 -16.38 15.03
C GLU A 13 3.75 -17.61 14.30
N PRO A 14 3.45 -18.84 14.75
CA PRO A 14 3.66 -20.01 13.92
C PRO A 14 2.69 -19.97 12.75
N ILE A 15 3.18 -20.29 11.55
CA ILE A 15 2.33 -20.43 10.35
C ILE A 15 2.38 -21.89 9.94
N PRO A 16 1.38 -22.72 10.32
CA PRO A 16 1.31 -24.09 9.85
C PRO A 16 1.00 -24.10 8.34
N PRO A 17 1.50 -25.09 7.58
CA PRO A 17 1.18 -25.25 6.15
C PRO A 17 -0.33 -25.41 5.88
N PHE A 18 -1.02 -26.07 6.82
CA PHE A 18 -2.47 -26.24 6.83
C PHE A 18 -2.99 -26.01 8.25
N VAL A 19 -4.07 -25.25 8.41
CA VAL A 19 -4.71 -25.00 9.72
C VAL A 19 -5.38 -26.27 10.24
N THR A 20 -5.99 -27.04 9.35
CA THR A 20 -6.52 -28.38 9.60
C THR A 20 -5.94 -29.34 8.56
N PRO A 21 -5.74 -30.62 8.88
CA PRO A 21 -5.40 -31.63 7.90
C PRO A 21 -6.40 -31.64 6.72
N PRO A 22 -5.95 -31.81 5.46
CA PRO A 22 -6.81 -31.74 4.28
C PRO A 22 -7.97 -32.76 4.26
N TRP A 23 -7.84 -33.86 5.00
CA TRP A 23 -8.84 -34.91 5.10
C TRP A 23 -9.85 -34.69 6.23
N GLN A 24 -9.67 -33.66 7.07
CA GLN A 24 -10.60 -33.34 8.16
C GLN A 24 -11.82 -32.61 7.60
N GLN A 25 -13.03 -33.11 7.91
CA GLN A 25 -14.26 -32.46 7.51
C GLN A 25 -14.57 -31.29 8.45
N GLY A 26 -14.58 -30.08 7.91
CA GLY A 26 -14.92 -28.88 8.68
C GLY A 26 -16.39 -28.81 9.10
N PRO A 27 -16.75 -27.84 9.95
CA PRO A 27 -18.15 -27.60 10.31
C PRO A 27 -18.96 -27.19 9.07
N LYS A 28 -20.26 -27.50 9.08
CA LYS A 28 -21.17 -27.04 8.02
C LYS A 28 -21.20 -25.51 8.04
N THR A 29 -20.85 -24.90 6.91
CA THR A 29 -20.76 -23.44 6.76
C THR A 29 -21.83 -22.96 5.79
N TYR A 30 -22.56 -21.92 6.18
CA TYR A 30 -23.63 -21.32 5.39
C TYR A 30 -23.32 -19.85 5.11
N ILE A 31 -23.34 -19.48 3.83
CA ILE A 31 -23.23 -18.11 3.35
C ILE A 31 -24.41 -17.93 2.39
N ASP A 32 -25.42 -17.18 2.82
CA ASP A 32 -26.56 -16.87 1.97
C ASP A 32 -26.16 -15.82 0.92
N LYS A 33 -26.95 -15.74 -0.16
CA LYS A 33 -26.64 -14.95 -1.36
C LYS A 33 -26.78 -13.44 -1.16
N ASP A 34 -27.57 -13.02 -0.18
CA ASP A 34 -27.87 -11.63 0.14
C ASP A 34 -28.25 -11.49 1.62
N ASP A 35 -28.23 -10.26 2.11
CA ASP A 35 -28.41 -9.89 3.52
C ASP A 35 -29.82 -10.25 4.02
N GLU A 36 -30.84 -10.06 3.18
CA GLU A 36 -32.24 -10.34 3.50
C GLU A 36 -32.45 -11.84 3.76
N THR A 37 -31.98 -12.69 2.85
CA THR A 37 -32.08 -14.16 2.99
C THR A 37 -31.29 -14.69 4.18
N ALA A 38 -30.10 -14.13 4.46
CA ALA A 38 -29.32 -14.45 5.65
C ALA A 38 -30.10 -14.13 6.94
N ARG A 39 -30.72 -12.95 7.01
CA ARG A 39 -31.51 -12.49 8.16
C ARG A 39 -32.77 -13.32 8.37
N GLU A 40 -33.51 -13.63 7.31
CA GLU A 40 -34.71 -14.47 7.39
C GLU A 40 -34.39 -15.88 7.89
N ARG A 41 -33.32 -16.48 7.36
CA ARG A 41 -32.84 -17.78 7.84
C ARG A 41 -32.47 -17.72 9.31
N HIS A 42 -31.67 -16.73 9.69
CA HIS A 42 -31.29 -16.51 11.07
C HIS A 42 -32.52 -16.48 11.97
N ASN A 43 -33.49 -15.61 11.68
CA ASN A 43 -34.68 -15.45 12.51
C ASN A 43 -35.49 -16.75 12.65
N ARG A 44 -35.65 -17.50 11.56
CA ARG A 44 -36.36 -18.79 11.57
C ARG A 44 -35.66 -19.83 12.43
N GLU A 45 -34.34 -19.91 12.36
CA GLU A 45 -33.57 -20.97 13.05
C GLU A 45 -33.41 -20.64 14.54
N THR A 46 -33.16 -19.37 14.89
CA THR A 46 -33.04 -18.94 16.29
C THR A 46 -34.37 -18.96 17.03
N ALA A 47 -35.51 -18.85 16.32
CA ALA A 47 -36.84 -18.94 16.92
C ALA A 47 -37.15 -20.30 17.56
N THR A 48 -36.45 -21.36 17.15
CA THR A 48 -36.68 -22.72 17.68
C THR A 48 -36.14 -22.94 19.08
N GLY A 49 -35.20 -22.10 19.55
CA GLY A 49 -34.64 -22.15 20.91
C GLY A 49 -33.84 -23.42 21.25
N HIS A 50 -33.68 -24.37 20.33
CA HIS A 50 -32.98 -25.64 20.55
C HIS A 50 -31.46 -25.55 20.35
N ASP A 51 -30.98 -24.49 19.70
CA ASP A 51 -29.58 -24.30 19.35
C ASP A 51 -28.93 -23.20 20.21
N LEU A 52 -27.73 -23.48 20.74
CA LEU A 52 -26.87 -22.45 21.33
C LEU A 52 -26.29 -21.56 20.23
N SER A 53 -26.65 -20.28 20.22
CA SER A 53 -26.17 -19.31 19.22
C SER A 53 -25.12 -18.38 19.83
N ILE A 54 -23.93 -18.33 19.22
CA ILE A 54 -22.83 -17.44 19.58
C ILE A 54 -22.57 -16.51 18.40
N TYR A 55 -22.51 -15.21 18.67
CA TYR A 55 -22.23 -14.16 17.70
C TYR A 55 -20.84 -13.61 17.95
N THR A 56 -20.08 -13.35 16.89
CA THR A 56 -18.72 -12.85 17.01
C THR A 56 -18.54 -11.64 16.12
N ASP A 57 -17.85 -10.61 16.61
CA ASP A 57 -17.49 -9.46 15.80
C ASP A 57 -16.14 -8.86 16.21
N GLY A 58 -15.56 -8.05 15.34
CA GLY A 58 -14.33 -7.30 15.57
C GLY A 58 -14.44 -5.85 15.11
N SER A 59 -13.98 -4.92 15.96
CA SER A 59 -14.09 -3.48 15.70
C SER A 59 -12.76 -2.77 15.82
N GLY A 60 -12.45 -1.89 14.87
CA GLY A 60 -11.20 -1.11 14.83
C GLY A 60 -11.41 0.34 15.23
N ILE A 61 -10.84 0.78 16.36
CA ILE A 61 -10.95 2.15 16.89
C ILE A 61 -9.58 2.67 17.32
N GLU A 62 -9.16 3.84 16.81
CA GLU A 62 -7.93 4.54 17.22
C GLU A 62 -6.69 3.62 17.29
N ASP A 63 -6.40 2.89 16.20
CA ASP A 63 -5.28 1.94 16.08
C ASP A 63 -5.34 0.70 17.01
N ARG A 64 -6.47 0.48 17.68
CA ARG A 64 -6.78 -0.76 18.43
C ARG A 64 -7.84 -1.56 17.71
N ILE A 65 -7.81 -2.87 17.88
CA ILE A 65 -8.84 -3.78 17.41
C ILE A 65 -9.43 -4.48 18.64
N GLY A 66 -10.74 -4.41 18.82
CA GLY A 66 -11.45 -5.22 19.80
C GLY A 66 -12.10 -6.40 19.10
N ALA A 67 -12.26 -7.51 19.81
CA ALA A 67 -12.99 -8.68 19.34
C ALA A 67 -13.87 -9.21 20.48
N ALA A 68 -15.07 -9.66 20.18
CA ALA A 68 -15.99 -10.21 21.17
C ALA A 68 -16.77 -11.40 20.65
N ALA A 69 -17.21 -12.24 21.59
CA ALA A 69 -18.17 -13.31 21.40
C ALA A 69 -19.32 -13.14 22.40
N VAL A 70 -20.56 -13.21 21.91
CA VAL A 70 -21.77 -12.96 22.69
C VAL A 70 -22.74 -14.12 22.52
N CYS A 71 -23.28 -14.60 23.64
CA CYS A 71 -24.36 -15.58 23.66
C CYS A 71 -25.63 -14.95 24.26
N PRO A 72 -26.68 -14.69 23.46
CA PRO A 72 -27.90 -14.07 23.97
C PRO A 72 -28.65 -14.90 25.03
N HIS A 73 -28.46 -16.23 25.04
CA HIS A 73 -29.21 -17.15 25.91
C HIS A 73 -28.64 -17.27 27.32
N THR A 74 -27.33 -17.08 27.48
CA THR A 74 -26.67 -17.17 28.80
C THR A 74 -26.41 -15.81 29.42
N GLY A 75 -26.54 -14.72 28.64
CA GLY A 75 -26.13 -13.38 29.07
C GLY A 75 -24.62 -13.23 29.22
N ASP A 76 -23.85 -14.26 28.86
CA ASP A 76 -22.39 -14.27 28.96
C ASP A 76 -21.79 -13.62 27.70
N ASN A 77 -21.15 -12.47 27.91
CA ASN A 77 -20.39 -11.76 26.89
C ASN A 77 -18.89 -11.89 27.23
N GLN A 78 -18.11 -12.46 26.31
CA GLN A 78 -16.65 -12.50 26.43
C GLN A 78 -16.03 -11.56 25.40
N ALA A 79 -15.24 -10.60 25.87
CA ALA A 79 -14.59 -9.60 25.03
C ALA A 79 -13.07 -9.58 25.30
N ALA A 80 -12.29 -9.32 24.25
CA ALA A 80 -10.84 -9.26 24.30
C ALA A 80 -10.28 -8.15 23.39
N ILE A 81 -9.06 -7.69 23.66
CA ILE A 81 -8.40 -6.64 22.87
C ILE A 81 -7.19 -7.16 22.13
N TRP A 82 -7.04 -6.65 20.91
CA TRP A 82 -5.95 -6.89 20.01
C TRP A 82 -5.34 -5.56 19.55
N SER A 83 -4.10 -5.26 19.95
CA SER A 83 -3.36 -4.07 19.47
C SER A 83 -2.66 -4.35 18.14
N VAL A 84 -3.43 -4.71 17.11
CA VAL A 84 -2.89 -4.95 15.78
C VAL A 84 -3.12 -3.71 14.92
N ILE A 85 -2.03 -3.10 14.42
CA ILE A 85 -2.09 -2.08 13.36
C ILE A 85 -2.88 -2.69 12.19
N LYS A 86 -4.14 -2.26 12.00
CA LYS A 86 -5.12 -2.70 10.99
C LYS A 86 -4.51 -3.68 9.98
N ALA A 87 -4.53 -4.97 10.33
CA ALA A 87 -3.87 -6.02 9.55
C ALA A 87 -4.75 -6.38 8.36
N GLU A 88 -4.51 -5.72 7.22
CA GLU A 88 -4.99 -6.23 5.93
C GLU A 88 -4.06 -7.39 5.51
N GLY A 89 -4.31 -8.60 6.04
CA GLY A 89 -3.47 -9.77 5.73
C GLY A 89 -3.89 -11.08 6.40
N ARG A 90 -3.52 -12.20 5.75
CA ARG A 90 -3.78 -13.62 6.10
C ARG A 90 -3.00 -14.13 7.33
N THR A 91 -2.91 -13.37 8.40
CA THR A 91 -2.09 -13.69 9.58
C THR A 91 -2.94 -13.62 10.84
N GLY A 92 -2.74 -14.57 11.75
CA GLY A 92 -3.71 -15.04 12.74
C GLY A 92 -3.91 -16.57 12.70
N ALA A 93 -3.01 -17.31 12.04
CA ALA A 93 -3.18 -18.75 11.79
C ALA A 93 -3.31 -19.57 13.08
N TYR A 94 -2.60 -19.17 14.15
CA TYR A 94 -2.72 -19.78 15.47
C TYR A 94 -4.14 -19.65 16.07
N ILE A 95 -4.87 -18.58 15.75
CA ILE A 95 -6.25 -18.37 16.19
C ILE A 95 -7.15 -19.36 15.45
N LEU A 96 -6.95 -19.48 14.13
CA LEU A 96 -7.72 -20.41 13.30
C LEU A 96 -7.45 -21.87 13.70
N GLU A 97 -6.21 -22.21 14.07
CA GLU A 97 -5.83 -23.52 14.59
C GLU A 97 -6.54 -23.82 15.91
N GLU A 98 -6.56 -22.86 16.83
CA GLU A 98 -7.26 -23.00 18.11
C GLU A 98 -8.78 -23.11 17.94
N ILE A 99 -9.38 -22.32 17.05
CA ILE A 99 -10.79 -22.42 16.69
C ILE A 99 -11.09 -23.81 16.11
N ALA A 100 -10.28 -24.28 15.16
CA ALA A 100 -10.47 -25.59 14.54
C ALA A 100 -10.37 -26.73 15.56
N ARG A 101 -9.42 -26.63 16.51
CA ARG A 101 -9.27 -27.59 17.62
C ARG A 101 -10.52 -27.62 18.51
N GLN A 102 -11.07 -26.46 18.87
CA GLN A 102 -12.28 -26.38 19.70
C GLN A 102 -13.52 -26.90 18.96
N ILE A 103 -13.65 -26.61 17.66
CA ILE A 103 -14.74 -27.13 16.84
C ILE A 103 -14.68 -28.66 16.77
N GLN A 104 -13.48 -29.24 16.60
CA GLN A 104 -13.32 -30.68 16.57
C GLN A 104 -13.68 -31.33 17.90
N ASP A 105 -13.24 -30.78 19.04
CA ASP A 105 -13.59 -31.29 20.38
C ASP A 105 -15.11 -31.27 20.63
N LEU A 106 -15.81 -30.24 20.17
CA LEU A 106 -17.28 -30.19 20.23
C LEU A 106 -17.92 -31.29 19.38
N GLN A 107 -17.44 -31.47 18.14
CA GLN A 107 -17.94 -32.49 17.23
C GLN A 107 -17.70 -33.91 17.76
N ASP A 108 -16.52 -34.19 18.32
CA ASP A 108 -16.16 -35.48 18.92
C ASP A 108 -17.05 -35.81 20.14
N ARG A 109 -17.54 -34.79 20.84
CA ARG A 109 -18.51 -34.93 21.94
C ARG A 109 -19.96 -35.03 21.45
N GLY A 110 -20.19 -35.22 20.16
CA GLY A 110 -21.51 -35.34 19.55
C GLY A 110 -22.30 -34.02 19.48
N ARG A 111 -21.62 -32.87 19.58
CA ARG A 111 -22.24 -31.54 19.48
C ARG A 111 -21.98 -30.95 18.09
N PRO A 112 -22.95 -31.00 17.17
CA PRO A 112 -22.72 -30.51 15.81
C PRO A 112 -22.54 -28.99 15.80
N VAL A 113 -21.43 -28.53 15.22
CA VAL A 113 -21.14 -27.09 15.03
C VAL A 113 -21.53 -26.66 13.63
N ARG A 114 -22.22 -25.51 13.53
CA ARG A 114 -22.56 -24.85 12.26
C ARG A 114 -22.02 -23.42 12.30
N ILE A 115 -21.33 -23.02 11.24
CA ILE A 115 -20.87 -21.64 11.03
C ILE A 115 -21.84 -20.97 10.06
N ARG A 116 -22.28 -19.75 10.38
CA ARG A 116 -23.15 -18.96 9.51
C ARG A 116 -22.59 -17.55 9.40
N TRP A 117 -22.65 -17.00 8.19
CA TRP A 117 -22.48 -15.57 8.00
C TRP A 117 -23.82 -14.86 8.23
N VAL A 118 -23.77 -13.72 8.94
CA VAL A 118 -24.91 -12.82 9.12
C VAL A 118 -24.50 -11.41 8.70
N PRO A 119 -25.40 -10.61 8.11
CA PRO A 119 -25.08 -9.27 7.67
C PRO A 119 -24.84 -8.33 8.86
N ALA A 120 -23.89 -7.40 8.67
CA ALA A 120 -23.56 -6.39 9.67
C ALA A 120 -24.58 -5.24 9.63
N HIS A 121 -24.88 -4.66 10.79
CA HIS A 121 -25.75 -3.47 10.94
C HIS A 121 -27.20 -3.62 10.45
N GLU A 122 -27.71 -4.85 10.38
CA GLU A 122 -29.08 -5.18 9.95
C GLU A 122 -30.06 -5.46 11.10
N GLY A 123 -29.80 -4.96 12.32
CA GLY A 123 -30.73 -5.12 13.44
C GLY A 123 -30.74 -6.51 14.09
N ILE A 124 -29.73 -7.36 13.85
CA ILE A 124 -29.65 -8.69 14.45
C ILE A 124 -29.11 -8.56 15.89
N PRO A 125 -29.93 -8.78 16.94
CA PRO A 125 -29.57 -8.37 18.31
C PRO A 125 -28.27 -8.98 18.82
N GLY A 126 -28.03 -10.27 18.55
CA GLY A 126 -26.79 -10.94 18.95
C GLY A 126 -25.55 -10.40 18.23
N ASN A 127 -25.68 -10.04 16.95
CA ASN A 127 -24.58 -9.45 16.18
C ASN A 127 -24.28 -8.02 16.62
N GLU A 128 -25.32 -7.22 16.87
CA GLU A 128 -25.17 -5.86 17.39
C GLU A 128 -24.56 -5.84 18.79
N ALA A 129 -24.94 -6.80 19.65
CA ALA A 129 -24.32 -6.97 20.95
C ALA A 129 -22.83 -7.35 20.82
N ALA A 130 -22.46 -8.20 19.86
CA ALA A 130 -21.07 -8.54 19.59
C ALA A 130 -20.26 -7.35 19.06
N ASP A 131 -20.79 -6.57 18.10
CA ASP A 131 -20.17 -5.33 17.60
C ASP A 131 -19.96 -4.33 18.75
N MET A 132 -20.98 -4.11 19.57
CA MET A 132 -20.92 -3.21 20.72
C MET A 132 -19.86 -3.68 21.73
N ALA A 133 -19.85 -4.96 22.09
CA ALA A 133 -18.84 -5.53 22.99
C ALA A 133 -17.42 -5.43 22.39
N ALA A 134 -17.26 -5.59 21.08
CA ALA A 134 -15.97 -5.43 20.40
C ALA A 134 -15.50 -3.96 20.43
N LYS A 135 -16.40 -2.99 20.25
CA LYS A 135 -16.08 -1.56 20.42
C LYS A 135 -15.72 -1.26 21.87
N GLU A 136 -16.51 -1.74 22.81
CA GLU A 136 -16.27 -1.53 24.24
C GLU A 136 -14.94 -2.12 24.71
N ALA A 137 -14.53 -3.23 24.10
CA ALA A 137 -13.22 -3.82 24.33
C ALA A 137 -12.12 -2.78 24.07
N THR A 138 -12.18 -1.97 23.00
CA THR A 138 -11.14 -0.95 22.73
C THR A 138 -11.12 0.22 23.73
N GLY A 139 -12.02 0.22 24.72
CA GLY A 139 -12.26 1.31 25.65
C GLY A 139 -13.19 2.40 25.09
N TRP A 140 -13.80 2.15 23.91
CA TRP A 140 -14.78 3.06 23.32
C TRP A 140 -16.09 2.98 24.09
N ARG A 141 -16.77 4.13 24.22
CA ARG A 141 -18.13 4.24 24.75
C ARG A 141 -18.88 5.28 23.95
N GLU A 142 -20.19 5.11 23.85
CA GLU A 142 -21.06 6.00 23.08
C GLU A 142 -21.06 7.45 23.62
N ASN A 143 -20.94 7.62 24.93
CA ASN A 143 -20.86 8.92 25.59
C ASN A 143 -19.50 9.65 25.43
N GLY A 144 -18.58 9.08 24.65
CA GLY A 144 -17.24 9.63 24.39
C GLY A 144 -16.24 9.50 25.56
N ARG A 145 -16.64 8.97 26.72
CA ARG A 145 -15.74 8.75 27.86
C ARG A 145 -14.98 7.43 27.66
N ARG A 146 -13.65 7.50 27.70
CA ARG A 146 -12.81 6.30 27.61
C ARG A 146 -12.97 5.48 28.89
N ALA A 147 -13.28 4.20 28.74
CA ALA A 147 -13.37 3.26 29.84
C ALA A 147 -12.13 2.35 29.88
N PRO A 148 -11.92 1.60 30.98
CA PRO A 148 -10.95 0.53 31.00
C PRO A 148 -11.19 -0.44 29.84
N THR A 149 -10.09 -0.77 29.20
CA THR A 149 -9.98 -1.79 28.16
C THR A 149 -10.29 -3.18 28.72
N ALA A 150 -10.95 -4.04 27.96
CA ALA A 150 -11.04 -5.48 28.25
C ALA A 150 -9.65 -6.13 28.41
N SER A 151 -9.62 -7.30 29.04
CA SER A 151 -8.38 -8.03 29.30
C SER A 151 -7.64 -8.39 28.02
N GLU A 152 -6.32 -8.29 28.06
CA GLU A 152 -5.47 -8.81 27.01
C GLU A 152 -5.53 -10.35 27.01
N PRO A 153 -5.51 -10.99 25.84
CA PRO A 153 -5.53 -12.45 25.78
C PRO A 153 -4.24 -13.04 26.38
N PRO A 154 -4.29 -14.28 26.90
CA PRO A 154 -3.16 -14.89 27.60
C PRO A 154 -1.88 -15.03 26.76
N ARG A 155 -2.03 -15.08 25.44
CA ARG A 155 -0.92 -15.17 24.48
C ARG A 155 -1.19 -14.28 23.28
N LEU A 156 -0.27 -13.35 23.04
CA LEU A 156 -0.23 -12.52 21.85
C LEU A 156 0.95 -12.97 20.99
N PHE A 157 0.68 -13.34 19.75
CA PHE A 157 1.73 -13.50 18.76
C PHE A 157 1.88 -12.22 17.95
N THR A 158 3.13 -11.84 17.69
CA THR A 158 3.40 -10.74 16.77
C THR A 158 3.15 -11.23 15.35
N LEU A 159 2.12 -10.69 14.70
CA LEU A 159 1.79 -11.03 13.31
C LEU A 159 2.92 -10.59 12.37
N ARG A 160 3.32 -11.49 11.47
CA ARG A 160 4.38 -11.19 10.49
C ARG A 160 3.99 -10.07 9.54
N SER A 161 2.71 -9.94 9.22
CA SER A 161 2.17 -8.86 8.39
C SER A 161 2.37 -7.49 9.04
N THR A 162 2.11 -7.36 10.34
CA THR A 162 2.31 -6.14 11.13
C THR A 162 3.78 -5.75 11.16
N LEU A 163 4.69 -6.70 11.39
CA LEU A 163 6.13 -6.45 11.35
C LEU A 163 6.58 -5.97 9.96
N LYS A 164 6.16 -6.67 8.90
CA LYS A 164 6.48 -6.27 7.51
C LYS A 164 5.98 -4.86 7.21
N ARG A 165 4.74 -4.52 7.61
CA ARG A 165 4.17 -3.17 7.46
C ARG A 165 5.00 -2.13 8.20
N ARG A 166 5.34 -2.38 9.47
CA ARG A 166 6.14 -1.46 10.29
C ARG A 166 7.53 -1.25 9.71
N CYS A 167 8.23 -2.33 9.33
CA CYS A 167 9.53 -2.25 8.67
C CYS A 167 9.46 -1.44 7.37
N LYS A 168 8.44 -1.69 6.53
CA LYS A 168 8.22 -0.93 5.30
C LYS A 168 7.99 0.56 5.58
N GLN A 169 7.13 0.89 6.53
CA GLN A 169 6.83 2.27 6.91
C GLN A 169 8.09 3.00 7.41
N GLN A 170 8.87 2.37 8.28
CA GLN A 170 10.12 2.93 8.79
C GLN A 170 11.16 3.12 7.67
N ALA A 171 11.29 2.14 6.78
CA ALA A 171 12.16 2.24 5.61
C ALA A 171 11.73 3.39 4.67
N GLU A 172 10.42 3.57 4.44
CA GLU A 172 9.89 4.68 3.63
C GLU A 172 10.17 6.05 4.28
N ILE A 173 10.01 6.19 5.59
CA ILE A 173 10.33 7.42 6.33
C ILE A 173 11.83 7.74 6.20
N ALA A 174 12.69 6.78 6.52
CA ALA A 174 14.14 6.94 6.44
C ALA A 174 14.60 7.26 5.01
N TRP A 175 14.04 6.58 4.02
CA TRP A 175 14.36 6.83 2.61
C TRP A 175 13.92 8.22 2.14
N ASN A 176 12.72 8.68 2.50
CA ASN A 176 12.26 10.03 2.18
C ASN A 176 13.14 11.10 2.83
N ALA A 177 13.55 10.90 4.09
CA ALA A 177 14.46 11.81 4.78
C ALA A 177 15.82 11.87 4.09
N LYS A 178 16.39 10.72 3.71
CA LYS A 178 17.65 10.64 2.95
C LYS A 178 17.52 11.33 1.59
N TRP A 179 16.44 11.07 0.85
CA TRP A 179 16.18 11.68 -0.47
C TRP A 179 16.13 13.21 -0.42
N ARG A 180 15.53 13.78 0.64
CA ARG A 180 15.47 15.23 0.82
C ARG A 180 16.84 15.85 1.12
N LYS A 181 17.64 15.19 1.96
CA LYS A 181 18.96 15.67 2.40
C LYS A 181 20.07 15.48 1.36
N GLU A 182 19.93 14.52 0.45
CA GLU A 182 20.95 14.20 -0.55
C GLU A 182 21.24 15.40 -1.48
N THR A 183 22.53 15.68 -1.69
CA THR A 183 23.02 16.79 -2.51
C THR A 183 23.28 16.35 -3.96
N LYS A 184 23.42 15.04 -4.20
CA LYS A 184 23.52 14.47 -5.55
C LYS A 184 22.12 14.26 -6.16
N GLY A 185 22.03 14.27 -7.49
CA GLY A 185 20.77 14.00 -8.20
C GLY A 185 19.69 15.09 -8.07
N ARG A 186 20.07 16.34 -7.81
CA ARG A 186 19.10 17.46 -7.62
C ARG A 186 18.20 17.73 -8.82
N ALA A 187 18.64 17.42 -10.04
CA ALA A 187 17.78 17.46 -11.23
C ALA A 187 16.59 16.49 -11.11
N THR A 188 16.88 15.25 -10.70
CA THR A 188 15.84 14.26 -10.41
C THR A 188 14.95 14.69 -9.25
N PHE A 189 15.52 15.25 -8.18
CA PHE A 189 14.75 15.77 -7.04
C PHE A 189 13.80 16.91 -7.43
N ARG A 190 14.25 17.87 -8.26
CA ARG A 190 13.39 18.95 -8.80
C ARG A 190 12.17 18.39 -9.53
N ASN A 191 12.37 17.30 -10.28
CA ASN A 191 11.30 16.62 -11.00
C ASN A 191 10.43 15.72 -10.09
N THR A 192 11.02 15.10 -9.07
CA THR A 192 10.40 14.11 -8.18
C THR A 192 10.90 14.28 -6.74
N PRO A 193 10.35 15.24 -5.99
CA PRO A 193 10.77 15.54 -4.62
C PRO A 193 10.32 14.48 -3.60
N SER A 194 9.42 13.59 -4.00
CA SER A 194 9.05 12.40 -3.24
C SER A 194 9.09 11.17 -4.16
N PRO A 195 9.82 10.11 -3.79
CA PRO A 195 9.89 8.86 -4.55
C PRO A 195 8.52 8.19 -4.53
N THR A 196 7.78 8.33 -5.64
CA THR A 196 6.46 7.74 -5.80
C THR A 196 6.41 6.92 -7.07
N LYS A 197 5.57 5.87 -7.10
CA LYS A 197 5.32 5.05 -8.30
C LYS A 197 4.77 5.85 -9.49
N ARG A 198 4.35 7.12 -9.29
CA ARG A 198 3.89 8.01 -10.37
C ARG A 198 4.96 8.22 -11.44
N VAL A 199 6.24 8.18 -11.07
CA VAL A 199 7.34 8.28 -12.05
C VAL A 199 7.30 7.15 -13.09
N LEU A 200 6.78 5.97 -12.75
CA LEU A 200 6.69 4.87 -13.72
C LEU A 200 5.64 5.15 -14.81
N LYS A 201 4.60 5.94 -14.50
CA LYS A 201 3.50 6.23 -15.43
C LYS A 201 3.95 7.02 -16.66
N ILE A 202 4.97 7.88 -16.53
CA ILE A 202 5.47 8.67 -17.67
C ILE A 202 6.30 7.86 -18.66
N HIS A 203 6.76 6.66 -18.26
CA HIS A 203 7.49 5.74 -19.13
C HIS A 203 6.58 4.69 -19.77
N LYS A 204 5.32 4.58 -19.34
CA LYS A 204 4.39 3.58 -19.84
C LYS A 204 4.08 3.84 -21.31
N GLY A 205 4.32 2.83 -22.16
CA GLY A 205 4.07 2.90 -23.61
C GLY A 205 5.16 3.61 -24.42
N LEU A 206 6.22 4.13 -23.79
CA LEU A 206 7.39 4.64 -24.50
C LEU A 206 8.26 3.49 -24.99
N ARG A 207 8.88 3.65 -26.17
CA ARG A 207 9.95 2.74 -26.61
C ARG A 207 11.14 2.87 -25.65
N LYS A 208 11.99 1.85 -25.62
CA LYS A 208 13.22 1.84 -24.79
C LYS A 208 14.07 3.10 -25.01
N ARG A 209 14.28 3.49 -26.28
CA ARG A 209 15.04 4.70 -26.65
C ARG A 209 14.41 5.99 -26.12
N ASP A 210 13.10 6.15 -26.30
CA ASP A 210 12.34 7.32 -25.84
C ASP A 210 12.37 7.42 -24.31
N SER A 211 12.22 6.27 -23.64
CA SER A 211 12.29 6.16 -22.19
C SER A 211 13.68 6.54 -21.67
N ALA A 212 14.75 6.08 -22.33
CA ALA A 212 16.13 6.45 -21.99
C ALA A 212 16.39 7.95 -22.19
N LEU A 213 15.93 8.55 -23.30
CA LEU A 213 16.03 9.99 -23.52
C LEU A 213 15.30 10.78 -22.42
N LEU A 214 14.11 10.33 -22.02
CA LEU A 214 13.36 10.96 -20.93
C LEU A 214 14.10 10.86 -19.58
N VAL A 215 14.76 9.73 -19.29
CA VAL A 215 15.63 9.60 -18.10
C VAL A 215 16.77 10.61 -18.17
N GLN A 216 17.44 10.74 -19.32
CA GLN A 216 18.56 11.69 -19.49
C GLN A 216 18.09 13.14 -19.32
N LEU A 217 16.94 13.51 -19.89
CA LEU A 217 16.32 14.83 -19.72
C LEU A 217 15.99 15.12 -18.25
N ARG A 218 15.44 14.14 -17.52
CA ARG A 218 15.03 14.29 -16.11
C ARG A 218 16.19 14.33 -15.14
N THR A 219 17.27 13.62 -15.45
CA THR A 219 18.49 13.56 -14.63
C THR A 219 19.50 14.65 -14.99
N GLU A 220 19.27 15.33 -16.12
CA GLU A 220 20.20 16.27 -16.75
C GLU A 220 21.59 15.63 -17.01
N LYS A 221 21.61 14.30 -17.19
CA LYS A 221 22.77 13.50 -17.61
C LYS A 221 22.61 13.16 -19.09
N ILE A 222 22.75 14.19 -19.90
CA ILE A 222 22.44 14.18 -21.34
C ILE A 222 23.58 14.84 -22.10
N GLY A 223 23.80 14.47 -23.36
CA GLY A 223 24.86 14.99 -24.22
C GLY A 223 24.75 16.46 -24.65
N LEU A 224 24.24 17.35 -23.79
CA LEU A 224 24.25 18.79 -24.03
C LEU A 224 25.56 19.42 -23.53
N LYS A 225 26.00 20.52 -24.16
CA LYS A 225 27.29 21.17 -23.89
C LYS A 225 27.51 21.49 -22.41
N ASP A 226 26.47 21.86 -21.67
CA ASP A 226 26.61 22.13 -20.22
C ASP A 226 27.07 20.92 -19.42
N PHE A 227 26.45 19.76 -19.66
CA PHE A 227 26.80 18.53 -18.96
C PHE A 227 28.17 18.02 -19.43
N LEU A 228 28.40 17.97 -20.75
CA LEU A 228 29.64 17.47 -21.34
C LEU A 228 30.85 18.30 -20.88
N PHE A 229 30.74 19.64 -20.89
CA PHE A 229 31.78 20.54 -20.37
C PHE A 229 32.06 20.29 -18.89
N SER A 230 31.01 20.10 -18.07
CA SER A 230 31.17 19.79 -16.63
C SER A 230 31.82 18.43 -16.36
N ARG A 231 31.86 17.54 -17.36
CA ARG A 231 32.54 16.23 -17.33
C ARG A 231 33.91 16.27 -18.03
N LYS A 232 34.32 17.41 -18.58
CA LYS A 232 35.58 17.59 -19.32
C LYS A 232 35.71 16.62 -20.50
N VAL A 233 34.62 16.41 -21.23
CA VAL A 233 34.64 15.60 -22.46
C VAL A 233 35.56 16.29 -23.50
N PRO A 234 36.47 15.55 -24.16
CA PRO A 234 37.28 16.09 -25.25
C PRO A 234 36.41 16.78 -26.31
N ASP A 235 36.97 17.78 -26.99
CA ASP A 235 36.31 18.57 -28.05
C ASP A 235 35.15 19.49 -27.58
N VAL A 236 34.74 19.43 -26.31
CA VAL A 236 33.75 20.36 -25.73
C VAL A 236 34.46 21.46 -24.94
N ALA A 237 34.85 22.53 -25.64
CA ALA A 237 35.61 23.65 -25.05
C ALA A 237 34.77 24.61 -24.18
N SER A 238 33.43 24.57 -24.26
CA SER A 238 32.55 25.49 -23.53
C SER A 238 31.17 24.89 -23.26
N SER A 239 30.51 25.33 -22.18
CA SER A 239 29.10 25.05 -21.88
C SER A 239 28.10 25.91 -22.68
N ARG A 240 28.59 26.91 -23.44
CA ARG A 240 27.77 27.88 -24.17
C ARG A 240 26.95 27.23 -25.27
N CYS A 241 25.71 27.68 -25.42
CA CYS A 241 24.85 27.30 -26.53
C CYS A 241 25.17 28.16 -27.77
N ASP A 242 25.01 27.61 -28.96
CA ASP A 242 25.25 28.32 -30.23
C ASP A 242 24.28 29.49 -30.44
N CYS A 243 23.14 29.51 -29.73
CA CYS A 243 22.23 30.66 -29.71
C CYS A 243 22.73 31.85 -28.86
N GLY A 244 23.95 31.75 -28.30
CA GLY A 244 24.60 32.76 -27.45
C GLY A 244 24.36 32.63 -25.95
N ALA A 245 23.56 31.64 -25.49
CA ALA A 245 23.31 31.45 -24.07
C ALA A 245 24.54 30.91 -23.32
N ILE A 246 24.74 31.35 -22.07
CA ILE A 246 25.93 30.99 -21.27
C ILE A 246 26.01 29.48 -21.01
N ARG A 247 24.86 28.81 -20.85
CA ARG A 247 24.79 27.37 -20.54
C ARG A 247 23.72 26.68 -21.39
N GLN A 248 24.11 25.66 -22.15
CA GLN A 248 23.20 24.80 -22.91
C GLN A 248 22.63 23.70 -21.99
N THR A 249 21.70 24.09 -21.11
CA THR A 249 21.00 23.16 -20.19
C THR A 249 19.74 22.59 -20.82
N VAL A 250 19.17 21.52 -20.24
CA VAL A 250 17.85 21.00 -20.64
C VAL A 250 16.77 22.08 -20.54
N ALA A 251 16.79 22.88 -19.47
CA ALA A 251 15.87 24.00 -19.29
C ALA A 251 15.99 25.01 -20.44
N HIS A 252 17.23 25.39 -20.78
CA HIS A 252 17.48 26.30 -21.88
C HIS A 252 16.96 25.73 -23.21
N VAL A 253 17.33 24.50 -23.56
CA VAL A 253 16.96 23.89 -24.84
C VAL A 253 15.45 23.73 -24.97
N LEU A 254 14.75 23.29 -23.92
CA LEU A 254 13.30 23.08 -23.95
C LEU A 254 12.47 24.37 -23.82
N LEU A 255 12.97 25.42 -23.15
CA LEU A 255 12.15 26.60 -22.81
C LEU A 255 12.59 27.90 -23.50
N HIS A 256 13.88 28.05 -23.82
CA HIS A 256 14.46 29.38 -24.08
C HIS A 256 15.35 29.46 -25.33
N CYS A 257 15.82 28.35 -25.89
CA CYS A 257 16.73 28.37 -27.03
C CYS A 257 16.07 29.07 -28.22
N ARG A 258 16.70 30.15 -28.70
CA ARG A 258 16.18 30.98 -29.80
C ARG A 258 16.33 30.27 -31.14
N THR A 259 17.42 29.53 -31.33
CA THR A 259 17.68 28.73 -32.54
C THR A 259 16.59 27.69 -32.82
N HIS A 260 15.90 27.20 -31.78
CA HIS A 260 14.86 26.18 -31.91
C HIS A 260 13.46 26.71 -31.56
N ASN A 261 13.25 28.04 -31.62
CA ASN A 261 11.97 28.64 -31.22
C ASN A 261 10.79 28.15 -32.07
N ASP A 262 10.95 28.14 -33.39
CA ASP A 262 9.88 27.77 -34.31
C ASP A 262 9.51 26.29 -34.16
N LEU A 263 10.53 25.42 -34.04
CA LEU A 263 10.34 24.01 -33.75
C LEU A 263 9.61 23.80 -32.42
N ARG A 264 10.00 24.53 -31.37
CA ARG A 264 9.35 24.48 -30.06
C ARG A 264 7.89 24.90 -30.15
N ASN A 265 7.59 25.95 -30.90
CA ASN A 265 6.22 26.42 -31.13
C ASN A 265 5.38 25.41 -31.89
N ARG A 266 5.94 24.82 -32.95
CA ARG A 266 5.28 23.78 -33.74
C ARG A 266 4.95 22.52 -32.92
N ILE A 267 5.92 22.02 -32.15
CA ILE A 267 5.75 20.75 -31.41
C ILE A 267 4.87 20.94 -30.18
N PHE A 268 5.14 21.96 -29.35
CA PHE A 268 4.39 22.16 -28.11
C PHE A 268 3.04 22.83 -28.34
N GLY A 269 2.87 23.64 -29.40
CA GLY A 269 1.63 24.40 -29.67
C GLY A 269 1.21 25.23 -28.47
N ASP A 270 -0.08 25.40 -28.25
CA ASP A 270 -0.61 26.16 -27.09
C ASP A 270 -0.87 25.28 -25.85
N ARG A 271 -0.16 24.15 -25.72
CA ARG A 271 -0.41 23.21 -24.63
C ARG A 271 -0.11 23.81 -23.26
N PRO A 272 -1.01 23.63 -22.26
CA PRO A 272 -0.81 24.17 -20.93
C PRO A 272 0.40 23.53 -20.24
N GLY A 273 1.27 24.37 -19.68
CA GLY A 273 2.49 23.94 -18.98
C GLY A 273 3.74 23.83 -19.85
N ARG A 274 3.68 24.20 -21.14
CA ARG A 274 4.84 24.21 -22.05
C ARG A 274 5.98 25.16 -21.64
N HIS A 275 5.73 26.10 -20.74
CA HIS A 275 6.75 27.02 -20.21
C HIS A 275 7.35 26.57 -18.87
N ASN A 276 6.98 25.39 -18.38
CA ASN A 276 7.45 24.86 -17.10
C ASN A 276 8.15 23.51 -17.29
N LEU A 277 9.46 23.48 -17.10
CA LEU A 277 10.29 22.29 -17.31
C LEU A 277 9.77 21.07 -16.54
N ARG A 278 9.45 21.25 -15.25
CA ARG A 278 8.96 20.16 -14.39
C ARG A 278 7.66 19.59 -14.93
N THR A 279 6.76 20.44 -15.43
CA THR A 279 5.48 20.04 -16.00
C THR A 279 5.68 19.25 -17.29
N ILE A 280 6.56 19.75 -18.18
CA ILE A 280 6.92 19.08 -19.42
C ILE A 280 7.45 17.67 -19.15
N LEU A 281 8.38 17.53 -18.19
CA LEU A 281 9.04 16.25 -17.93
C LEU A 281 8.21 15.27 -17.06
N ASN A 282 7.10 15.69 -16.45
CA ASN A 282 6.27 14.84 -15.57
C ASN A 282 4.85 14.54 -16.09
N LYS A 283 4.39 15.20 -17.17
CA LYS A 283 3.12 14.87 -17.81
C LYS A 283 3.37 13.98 -19.03
N PRO A 284 2.79 12.76 -19.13
CA PRO A 284 3.09 11.82 -20.23
C PRO A 284 3.01 12.42 -21.64
N GLN A 285 1.95 13.20 -21.91
CA GLN A 285 1.75 13.85 -23.21
C GLN A 285 2.84 14.88 -23.53
N LEU A 286 3.23 15.71 -22.56
CA LEU A 286 4.28 16.71 -22.76
C LEU A 286 5.68 16.09 -22.77
N ALA A 287 5.91 15.02 -22.01
CA ALA A 287 7.16 14.28 -22.02
C ALA A 287 7.40 13.65 -23.40
N THR A 288 6.36 13.08 -24.00
CA THR A 288 6.39 12.58 -25.38
C THR A 288 6.74 13.68 -26.37
N LYS A 289 6.16 14.89 -26.22
CA LYS A 289 6.49 16.04 -27.06
C LYS A 289 7.91 16.57 -26.82
N ALA A 290 8.43 16.49 -25.60
CA ALA A 290 9.82 16.83 -25.31
C ALA A 290 10.80 15.88 -26.00
N ILE A 291 10.49 14.58 -26.03
CA ILE A 291 11.26 13.57 -26.75
C ILE A 291 11.27 13.88 -28.25
N GLU A 292 10.10 14.04 -28.86
CA GLU A 292 9.94 14.41 -30.27
C GLU A 292 10.70 15.70 -30.63
N TYR A 293 10.63 16.70 -29.75
CA TYR A 293 11.36 17.95 -29.91
C TYR A 293 12.88 17.74 -29.88
N MET A 294 13.40 17.03 -28.88
CA MET A 294 14.82 16.77 -28.77
C MET A 294 15.34 15.98 -29.97
N GLU A 295 14.57 15.01 -30.46
CA GLU A 295 14.90 14.29 -31.70
C GLU A 295 14.97 15.24 -32.89
N GLN A 296 13.94 16.05 -33.14
CA GLN A 296 13.92 16.95 -34.29
C GLN A 296 14.97 18.07 -34.23
N THR A 297 15.45 18.46 -33.05
CA THR A 297 16.56 19.42 -32.94
C THR A 297 17.89 18.87 -33.45
N GLN A 298 18.05 17.54 -33.46
CA GLN A 298 19.33 16.86 -33.76
C GLN A 298 20.51 17.33 -32.89
N ILE A 299 20.24 18.04 -31.79
CA ILE A 299 21.24 18.70 -30.94
C ILE A 299 22.17 17.71 -30.22
N LEU A 300 21.74 16.46 -30.09
CA LEU A 300 22.51 15.39 -29.45
C LEU A 300 23.40 14.64 -30.44
N GLY A 301 23.31 14.93 -31.75
CA GLY A 301 24.07 14.26 -32.80
C GLY A 301 23.98 12.74 -32.76
N GLN A 302 25.07 12.06 -33.15
CA GLN A 302 25.22 10.60 -33.13
C GLN A 302 25.26 9.99 -31.70
N PHE A 303 25.43 10.85 -30.68
CA PHE A 303 25.44 10.44 -29.27
C PHE A 303 24.02 10.25 -28.70
N GLY A 304 23.00 10.53 -29.50
CA GLY A 304 21.59 10.36 -29.17
C GLY A 304 21.09 8.93 -29.32
N ILE A 305 21.66 7.99 -28.54
CA ILE A 305 21.13 6.64 -28.32
C ILE A 305 21.11 5.80 -29.61
N ALA A 306 22.24 5.12 -29.87
CA ALA A 306 22.33 4.09 -30.92
C ALA A 306 21.21 3.05 -30.77
N ASP A 307 20.63 2.63 -31.91
CA ASP A 307 19.58 1.63 -32.00
C ASP A 307 20.04 0.30 -31.39
N ALA A 308 19.57 -0.01 -30.18
CA ALA A 308 19.80 -1.28 -29.47
C ALA A 308 18.65 -1.65 -28.53
#